data_AF-A0A1V9ZSV4-F1
#
_entry.id   AF-A0A1V9ZSV4-F1
#
_cell.length_a   1.000
_cell.length_b   1.000
_cell.length_c   1.000
_cell.angle_alpha   90.00
_cell.angle_beta   90.00
_cell.angle_gamma   90.00
#
_symmetry.space_group_name_H-M   'P 1'
#
loop_
_entity.id
_entity.type
_entity.pdbx_description
1 polymer ?
#
loop_
_entity_poly.entity_id
_entity_poly.type
_entity_poly.pdbx_seq_one_letter_code
_entity_poly.pdbx_strand_id
1 'polypeptide(L)'
;DFGIFPLAESSVRYYAAQLVLALERFHAEGILCRSLDPTSLMVDAAGQLAVVGLRHSKYVGRGRTFTICGTPEYHSGETPLHAAVKGGHCNIVQLLVDARADCNLVNKDKQTPMTLAERLGLDDVQRILTVHTRPADAELVSAVMSRDVHGLQDLLRRRGNPNATNNVLNMRERTLTLTLGVGRPNARPNCDLPLVVAIKNGRRGCAKRIFATAHKPTCNVAASELTVDYSCRLGQGGCGAVYKAWWRGQAVAVKTGLQAQDVGDLEKEIRAMKAYVVLVLVYVAVLVATAGCDVGPHVQLVLEYMDGGDLRQYLDKKRDSAAVPVEYSPLEVAWVIANALADLHNCGLMHRDLKSLNVLLSSTNYIKVADLGPRACAQRRDKNDHWPSWMAPEVQVPDAKYNASADIYSFGVILTELNTLQMPYADVKMAPWTLMTEVAAGRLRPSLHADCPAWLRELATACITHDPAQRPNAYDIVQKLQRQRRLERILATSDRPVSQVPSMNSSIPCPACGAVLPLKDIMCQMCKTPAPSEATKLDMLLQRIEASDTAISTMLNCGVCNTPASIREEVCRNRDCGASYPSIAAKIQALCSRINVANKLAAA
;
A
#
# COMPACT_ATOMS: atom_id res chain seq x y z
N ASP A 1 -9.65 -5.69 61.55
CA ASP A 1 -9.46 -6.97 60.83
C ASP A 1 -9.13 -6.74 59.37
N PHE A 2 -7.85 -6.65 59.03
CA PHE A 2 -7.39 -6.75 57.64
C PHE A 2 -6.59 -8.04 57.52
N GLY A 3 -7.28 -9.12 57.15
CA GLY A 3 -6.64 -10.38 56.81
C GLY A 3 -5.73 -10.18 55.59
N ILE A 4 -4.46 -10.56 55.72
CA ILE A 4 -3.54 -10.66 54.58
C ILE A 4 -4.04 -11.82 53.72
N PHE A 5 -4.81 -11.50 52.68
CA PHE A 5 -5.16 -12.47 51.66
C PHE A 5 -3.97 -12.62 50.71
N PRO A 6 -3.38 -13.82 50.56
CA PRO A 6 -2.39 -14.05 49.51
C PRO A 6 -3.10 -13.85 48.16
N LEU A 7 -2.70 -12.80 47.43
CA LEU A 7 -3.12 -12.63 46.05
C LEU A 7 -2.62 -13.84 45.26
N ALA A 8 -3.51 -14.46 44.48
CA ALA A 8 -3.11 -15.46 43.51
C ALA A 8 -2.01 -14.88 42.61
N GLU A 9 -1.05 -15.71 42.19
CA GLU A 9 0.08 -15.28 41.37
C GLU A 9 -0.37 -14.54 40.10
N SER A 10 -1.50 -14.95 39.51
CA SER A 10 -2.16 -14.28 38.39
C SER A 10 -2.54 -12.83 38.68
N SER A 11 -3.04 -12.57 39.88
CA SER A 11 -3.46 -11.23 40.33
C SER A 11 -2.23 -10.34 40.59
N VAL A 12 -1.17 -10.90 41.19
CA VAL A 12 0.11 -10.18 41.37
C VAL A 12 0.70 -9.78 40.02
N ARG A 13 0.71 -10.71 39.05
CA ARG A 13 1.19 -10.44 37.68
C ARG A 13 0.34 -9.38 36.98
N TYR A 14 -0.98 -9.44 37.14
CA TYR A 14 -1.91 -8.46 36.55
C TYR A 14 -1.68 -7.04 37.07
N TYR A 15 -1.54 -6.87 38.39
CA TYR A 15 -1.26 -5.54 38.98
C TYR A 15 0.17 -5.06 38.69
N ALA A 16 1.16 -5.95 38.65
CA ALA A 16 2.53 -5.60 38.27
C ALA A 16 2.60 -5.09 36.81
N ALA A 17 1.88 -5.73 35.88
CA ALA A 17 1.82 -5.30 34.49
C ALA A 17 1.19 -3.90 34.34
N GLN A 18 0.09 -3.65 35.06
CA GLN A 18 -0.53 -2.32 35.05
C GLN A 18 0.39 -1.24 35.64
N LEU A 19 1.13 -1.55 36.70
CA LEU A 19 2.08 -0.62 37.29
C LEU A 19 3.22 -0.25 36.33
N VAL A 20 3.76 -1.23 35.61
CA VAL A 20 4.82 -1.00 34.60
C VAL A 20 4.30 -0.12 33.47
N LEU A 21 3.10 -0.38 32.95
CA LEU A 21 2.49 0.45 31.91
C LEU A 21 2.27 1.90 32.37
N ALA A 22 1.87 2.10 33.63
CA ALA A 22 1.73 3.43 34.21
C ALA A 22 3.08 4.17 34.31
N LEU A 23 4.15 3.48 34.74
CA LEU A 23 5.49 4.05 34.82
C LEU A 23 6.08 4.34 33.43
N GLU A 24 5.88 3.47 32.44
CA GLU A 24 6.28 3.74 31.05
C GLU A 24 5.57 4.99 30.49
N ARG A 25 4.27 5.15 30.79
CA ARG A 25 3.52 6.34 30.41
C ARG A 25 4.08 7.59 31.08
N PHE A 26 4.42 7.54 32.37
CA PHE A 26 5.06 8.65 33.05
C PHE A 26 6.43 9.00 32.46
N HIS A 27 7.25 8.00 32.15
CA HIS A 27 8.55 8.23 31.51
C HIS A 27 8.42 8.81 30.09
N ALA A 28 7.45 8.35 29.31
CA ALA A 28 7.16 8.91 27.98
C ALA A 28 6.77 10.39 28.05
N GLU A 29 6.11 10.81 29.14
CA GLU A 29 5.75 12.20 29.42
C GLU A 29 6.87 12.96 30.18
N GLY A 30 8.04 12.34 30.43
CA GLY A 30 9.17 12.97 31.12
C GLY A 30 8.99 13.12 32.64
N ILE A 31 8.08 12.37 33.26
CA ILE A 31 7.79 12.37 34.70
C ILE A 31 8.54 11.22 35.36
N LEU A 32 9.43 11.52 36.31
CA LEU A 32 10.12 10.54 37.13
C LEU A 32 9.42 10.37 38.48
N CYS A 33 8.94 9.16 38.76
CA CYS A 33 8.38 8.79 40.06
C CYS A 33 9.50 8.31 41.00
N ARG A 34 9.80 9.07 42.06
CA ARG A 34 10.94 8.81 42.96
C ARG A 34 10.66 7.85 44.10
N SER A 35 9.42 7.80 44.54
CA SER A 35 8.95 6.92 45.60
C SER A 35 7.59 6.43 45.16
N LEU A 36 7.44 5.11 45.13
CA LEU A 36 6.18 4.45 44.84
C LEU A 36 5.93 3.52 46.02
N ASP A 37 5.18 4.03 47.00
CA ASP A 37 4.77 3.28 48.17
C ASP A 37 3.37 2.67 47.95
N PRO A 38 3.00 1.62 48.71
CA PRO A 38 1.69 0.99 48.59
C PRO A 38 0.50 1.94 48.79
N THR A 39 0.67 3.07 49.50
CA THR A 39 -0.40 4.07 49.69
C THR A 39 -0.63 4.94 48.46
N SER A 40 0.32 4.92 47.51
CA SER A 40 0.24 5.56 46.19
C SER A 40 -0.41 4.67 45.13
N LEU A 41 -0.79 3.44 45.47
CA LEU A 41 -1.42 2.47 44.59
C LEU A 41 -2.85 2.23 45.04
N MET A 42 -3.81 2.77 44.29
CA MET A 42 -5.22 2.50 44.51
C MET A 42 -5.71 1.52 43.46
N VAL A 43 -6.54 0.57 43.89
CA VAL A 43 -7.28 -0.29 42.98
C VAL A 43 -8.73 0.17 43.02
N ASP A 44 -9.29 0.50 41.86
CA ASP A 44 -10.68 0.90 41.78
C ASP A 44 -11.64 -0.29 41.92
N ALA A 45 -12.95 -0.01 41.98
CA ALA A 45 -13.98 -1.05 42.10
C ALA A 45 -14.01 -2.03 40.91
N ALA A 46 -13.38 -1.69 39.78
CA ALA A 46 -13.25 -2.54 38.60
C ALA A 46 -11.93 -3.34 38.57
N GLY A 47 -11.10 -3.24 39.62
CA GLY A 47 -9.81 -3.93 39.69
C GLY A 47 -8.72 -3.29 38.84
N GLN A 48 -8.86 -2.02 38.43
CA GLN A 48 -7.81 -1.29 37.72
C GLN A 48 -6.90 -0.58 38.71
N LEU A 49 -5.59 -0.63 38.46
CA LEU A 49 -4.56 0.01 39.26
C LEU A 49 -4.40 1.47 38.83
N ALA A 50 -4.73 2.39 39.73
CA ALA A 50 -4.45 3.80 39.60
C ALA A 50 -3.25 4.17 40.49
N VAL A 51 -2.22 4.75 39.88
CA VAL A 51 -1.12 5.37 40.62
C VAL A 51 -1.53 6.79 41.00
N VAL A 52 -1.67 7.06 42.29
CA VAL A 52 -2.17 8.31 42.85
C VAL A 52 -1.17 8.90 43.86
N GLY A 53 -1.34 10.17 44.22
CA GLY A 53 -0.56 10.75 45.33
C GLY A 53 0.94 10.82 45.07
N LEU A 54 1.36 11.18 43.85
CA LEU A 54 2.74 11.30 43.36
C LEU A 54 3.56 12.43 44.04
N ARG A 55 3.55 12.50 45.38
CA ARG A 55 4.08 13.59 46.22
C ARG A 55 5.56 13.91 45.98
N HIS A 56 6.33 12.96 45.44
CA HIS A 56 7.75 13.11 45.14
C HIS A 56 8.10 12.97 43.65
N SER A 57 7.12 13.03 42.75
CA SER A 57 7.38 12.98 41.30
C SER A 57 7.97 14.30 40.79
N LYS A 58 8.84 14.23 39.76
CA LYS A 58 9.44 15.42 39.13
C LYS A 58 9.35 15.35 37.62
N TYR A 59 8.87 16.45 37.01
CA TYR A 59 8.86 16.65 35.57
C TYR A 59 10.25 17.08 35.07
N VAL A 60 10.75 16.40 34.04
CA VAL A 60 12.10 16.59 33.49
C VAL A 60 11.99 17.05 32.03
N GLY A 61 11.44 18.25 31.82
CA GLY A 61 11.34 18.92 30.52
C GLY A 61 12.27 20.14 30.38
N ARG A 62 12.44 20.62 29.12
CA ARG A 62 13.42 21.60 28.58
C ARG A 62 13.93 22.70 29.54
N GLY A 63 14.91 22.38 30.41
CA GLY A 63 15.63 23.43 31.16
C GLY A 63 16.38 23.06 32.46
N ARG A 64 16.36 21.79 32.89
CA ARG A 64 16.98 21.19 34.10
C ARG A 64 16.16 21.32 35.39
N THR A 65 16.17 20.25 36.19
CA THR A 65 16.81 20.26 37.53
C THR A 65 16.98 18.83 38.07
N PHE A 66 18.16 18.54 38.63
CA PHE A 66 18.57 17.27 39.25
C PHE A 66 17.86 16.98 40.58
N THR A 67 17.79 15.72 41.01
CA THR A 67 17.89 15.34 42.44
C THR A 67 18.41 13.90 42.57
N ILE A 68 19.28 13.74 43.57
CA ILE A 68 20.15 12.62 43.94
C ILE A 68 19.32 11.36 44.29
N CYS A 69 19.83 10.18 43.90
CA CYS A 69 19.37 8.80 44.21
C CYS A 69 18.91 7.94 43.00
N GLY A 70 19.73 7.90 41.94
CA GLY A 70 19.75 6.76 41.02
C GLY A 70 21.20 6.42 40.75
N THR A 71 21.59 5.17 40.99
CA THR A 71 22.97 4.70 40.80
C THR A 71 23.47 4.93 39.36
N PRO A 72 24.79 4.96 39.12
CA PRO A 72 25.38 5.20 37.80
C PRO A 72 24.89 4.24 36.69
N GLU A 73 24.28 3.10 37.05
CA GLU A 73 23.73 2.12 36.10
C GLU A 73 22.58 2.68 35.25
N TYR A 74 21.80 3.65 35.73
CA TYR A 74 20.68 4.22 34.96
C TYR A 74 21.11 5.09 33.76
N HIS A 75 22.42 5.36 33.65
CA HIS A 75 22.97 6.05 32.50
C HIS A 75 23.33 5.09 31.36
N SER A 76 23.12 3.76 31.44
CA SER A 76 23.66 2.80 30.45
C SER A 76 22.92 2.73 29.10
N GLY A 77 21.77 3.39 28.95
CA GLY A 77 20.92 3.22 27.75
C GLY A 77 20.32 1.81 27.63
N GLU A 78 20.37 1.00 28.69
CA GLU A 78 19.78 -0.33 28.73
C GLU A 78 18.25 -0.23 28.84
N THR A 79 17.55 -0.92 27.93
CA THR A 79 16.09 -1.10 28.01
C THR A 79 15.74 -2.21 29.01
N PRO A 80 14.48 -2.32 29.48
CA PRO A 80 14.04 -3.45 30.31
C PRO A 80 14.35 -4.82 29.68
N LEU A 81 14.36 -4.89 28.34
CA LEU A 81 14.73 -6.07 27.59
C LEU A 81 16.25 -6.37 27.68
N HIS A 82 17.12 -5.35 27.67
CA HIS A 82 18.56 -5.57 27.91
C HIS A 82 18.81 -6.09 29.33
N ALA A 83 18.11 -5.56 30.33
CA ALA A 83 18.24 -6.02 31.71
C ALA A 83 17.75 -7.47 31.87
N ALA A 84 16.63 -7.82 31.25
CA ALA A 84 16.10 -9.19 31.26
C ALA A 84 17.03 -10.20 30.56
N VAL A 85 17.65 -9.80 29.43
CA VAL A 85 18.66 -10.60 28.73
C VAL A 85 19.94 -10.73 29.55
N LYS A 86 20.43 -9.64 30.14
CA LYS A 86 21.64 -9.63 30.99
C LYS A 86 21.49 -10.52 32.22
N GLY A 87 20.28 -10.60 32.78
CA GLY A 87 19.93 -11.50 33.88
C GLY A 87 19.58 -12.94 33.45
N GLY A 88 19.55 -13.25 32.15
CA GLY A 88 19.19 -14.57 31.64
C GLY A 88 17.74 -14.99 31.93
N HIS A 89 16.84 -14.03 32.15
CA HIS A 89 15.47 -14.31 32.59
C HIS A 89 14.55 -14.64 31.40
N CYS A 90 14.63 -15.87 30.88
CA CYS A 90 13.89 -16.31 29.68
C CYS A 90 12.38 -15.99 29.73
N ASN A 91 11.73 -16.20 30.88
CA ASN A 91 10.29 -15.94 31.04
C ASN A 91 9.96 -14.44 30.95
N ILE A 92 10.84 -13.58 31.48
CA ILE A 92 10.68 -12.13 31.43
C ILE A 92 10.99 -11.61 30.02
N VAL A 93 12.02 -12.18 29.37
CA VAL A 93 12.30 -11.90 27.95
C VAL A 93 11.09 -12.26 27.09
N GLN A 94 10.51 -13.45 27.26
CA GLN A 94 9.31 -13.89 26.53
C GLN A 94 8.14 -12.93 26.77
N LEU A 95 7.86 -12.57 28.02
CA LEU A 95 6.79 -11.62 28.35
C LEU A 95 7.00 -10.23 27.74
N LEU A 96 8.23 -9.70 27.77
CA LEU A 96 8.55 -8.39 27.20
C LEU A 96 8.41 -8.42 25.66
N VAL A 97 8.84 -9.51 25.05
CA VAL A 97 8.74 -9.74 23.61
C VAL A 97 7.28 -9.90 23.17
N ASP A 98 6.48 -10.69 23.90
CA ASP A 98 5.03 -10.86 23.70
C ASP A 98 4.29 -9.52 23.89
N ALA A 99 4.71 -8.74 24.89
CA ALA A 99 4.24 -7.38 25.17
C ALA A 99 4.79 -6.32 24.23
N ARG A 100 5.39 -6.72 23.09
CA ARG A 100 5.77 -5.86 21.97
C ARG A 100 7.03 -5.01 22.16
N ALA A 101 7.92 -5.31 23.10
CA ALA A 101 9.18 -4.60 23.30
C ALA A 101 10.09 -4.58 22.05
N ASP A 102 10.80 -3.46 21.80
CA ASP A 102 11.70 -3.33 20.65
C ASP A 102 13.03 -4.06 20.91
N CYS A 103 13.25 -5.14 20.16
CA CYS A 103 14.41 -6.02 20.26
C CYS A 103 15.68 -5.46 19.57
N ASN A 104 15.61 -4.28 18.95
CA ASN A 104 16.71 -3.71 18.14
C ASN A 104 17.31 -2.43 18.71
N LEU A 105 16.79 -1.95 19.85
CA LEU A 105 17.41 -0.82 20.54
C LEU A 105 18.81 -1.24 20.98
N VAL A 106 19.77 -0.33 20.86
CA VAL A 106 21.14 -0.56 21.30
C VAL A 106 21.38 0.12 22.64
N ASN A 107 22.10 -0.55 23.54
CA ASN A 107 22.63 0.06 24.75
C ASN A 107 23.83 0.99 24.43
N LYS A 108 24.45 1.60 25.45
CA LYS A 108 25.65 2.44 25.27
C LYS A 108 26.85 1.71 24.67
N ASP A 109 26.92 0.39 24.83
CA ASP A 109 27.95 -0.47 24.24
C ASP A 109 27.64 -0.84 22.78
N LYS A 110 26.61 -0.22 22.17
CA LYS A 110 26.10 -0.51 20.83
C LYS A 110 25.61 -1.96 20.64
N GLN A 111 25.25 -2.62 21.73
CA GLN A 111 24.74 -3.99 21.72
C GLN A 111 23.22 -3.97 21.67
N THR A 112 22.63 -4.76 20.77
CA THR A 112 21.21 -5.13 20.82
C THR A 112 20.99 -6.24 21.85
N PRO A 113 19.75 -6.45 22.33
CA PRO A 113 19.39 -7.62 23.14
C PRO A 113 19.84 -8.96 22.54
N MET A 114 19.81 -9.11 21.20
CA MET A 114 20.30 -10.33 20.52
C MET A 114 21.82 -10.47 20.64
N THR A 115 22.58 -9.42 20.31
CA THR A 115 24.06 -9.45 20.42
C THR A 115 24.53 -9.59 21.87
N LEU A 116 23.75 -9.10 22.83
CA LEU A 116 23.99 -9.29 24.25
C LEU A 116 23.75 -10.74 24.67
N ALA A 117 22.68 -11.38 24.18
CA ALA A 117 22.38 -12.79 24.42
C ALA A 117 23.43 -13.73 23.78
N GLU A 118 23.93 -13.39 22.59
CA GLU A 118 25.03 -14.09 21.92
C GLU A 118 26.33 -14.01 22.73
N ARG A 119 26.70 -12.80 23.17
CA ARG A 119 27.91 -12.60 23.98
C ARG A 119 27.87 -13.35 25.32
N LEU A 120 26.68 -13.52 25.89
CA LEU A 120 26.46 -14.21 27.16
C LEU A 120 26.20 -15.72 26.99
N GLY A 121 26.14 -16.24 25.75
CA GLY A 121 25.90 -17.66 25.48
C GLY A 121 24.51 -18.17 25.89
N LEU A 122 23.49 -17.30 25.85
CA LEU A 122 22.14 -17.62 26.31
C LEU A 122 21.27 -18.17 25.16
N ASP A 123 21.43 -19.44 24.81
CA ASP A 123 20.78 -20.06 23.64
C ASP A 123 19.25 -20.02 23.67
N ASP A 124 18.62 -20.20 24.84
CA ASP A 124 17.16 -20.11 24.99
C ASP A 124 16.64 -18.69 24.76
N VAL A 125 17.38 -17.69 25.27
CA VAL A 125 17.07 -16.27 25.05
C VAL A 125 17.28 -15.90 23.59
N GLN A 126 18.35 -16.40 22.96
CA GLN A 126 18.58 -16.22 21.52
C GLN A 126 17.45 -16.82 20.70
N ARG A 127 16.94 -18.01 21.03
CA ARG A 127 15.81 -18.63 20.34
C ARG A 127 14.53 -17.80 20.45
N ILE A 128 14.24 -17.28 21.65
CA ILE A 128 13.09 -16.39 21.89
C ILE A 128 13.21 -15.10 21.08
N LEU A 129 14.39 -14.46 21.12
CA LEU A 129 14.66 -13.22 20.38
C LEU A 129 14.69 -13.45 18.87
N THR A 130 15.18 -14.59 18.37
CA THR A 130 15.25 -14.92 16.93
C THR A 130 13.85 -15.01 16.30
N VAL A 131 12.85 -15.48 17.05
CA VAL A 131 11.47 -15.56 16.56
C VAL A 131 10.82 -14.16 16.43
N HIS A 132 11.33 -13.17 17.18
CA HIS A 132 10.69 -11.86 17.34
C HIS A 132 11.59 -10.67 16.93
N THR A 133 12.79 -10.96 16.43
CA THR A 133 13.70 -10.00 15.81
C THR A 133 13.18 -9.63 14.43
N ARG A 134 13.37 -8.36 14.05
CA ARG A 134 12.91 -7.88 12.75
C ARG A 134 13.74 -8.58 11.66
N PRO A 135 13.12 -9.18 10.64
CA PRO A 135 13.86 -9.67 9.49
C PRO A 135 14.58 -8.53 8.79
N ALA A 136 15.70 -8.85 8.13
CA ALA A 136 16.51 -7.85 7.45
C ALA A 136 15.71 -7.16 6.33
N ASP A 137 15.95 -5.86 6.13
CA ASP A 137 15.34 -5.06 5.06
C ASP A 137 15.48 -5.74 3.67
N ALA A 138 16.60 -6.43 3.41
CA ALA A 138 16.83 -7.23 2.20
C ALA A 138 15.89 -8.43 2.06
N GLU A 139 15.52 -9.10 3.15
CA GLU A 139 14.64 -10.27 3.12
C GLU A 139 13.21 -9.85 2.76
N LEU A 140 12.77 -8.71 3.29
CA LEU A 140 11.46 -8.14 2.95
C LEU A 140 11.41 -7.75 1.47
N VAL A 141 12.43 -7.03 0.97
CA VAL A 141 12.52 -6.66 -0.44
C VAL A 141 12.64 -7.91 -1.33
N SER A 142 13.41 -8.91 -0.92
CA SER A 142 13.58 -10.18 -1.65
C SER A 142 12.26 -10.96 -1.73
N ALA A 143 11.52 -11.09 -0.63
CA ALA A 143 10.19 -11.72 -0.63
C ALA A 143 9.22 -10.97 -1.54
N VAL A 144 9.26 -9.63 -1.51
CA VAL A 144 8.52 -8.81 -2.46
C VAL A 144 8.98 -9.12 -3.87
N MET A 145 10.27 -9.28 -4.18
CA MET A 145 10.82 -9.60 -5.52
C MET A 145 10.63 -11.05 -5.98
N SER A 146 10.51 -12.02 -5.08
CA SER A 146 10.32 -13.44 -5.41
C SER A 146 8.85 -13.86 -5.55
N ARG A 147 7.91 -12.96 -5.23
CA ARG A 147 6.45 -13.22 -5.18
C ARG A 147 6.08 -14.17 -4.03
N ASP A 148 6.93 -14.28 -3.02
CA ASP A 148 6.67 -15.12 -1.86
C ASP A 148 5.67 -14.45 -0.91
N VAL A 149 4.38 -14.64 -1.17
CA VAL A 149 3.28 -14.06 -0.39
C VAL A 149 3.20 -14.65 1.02
N HIS A 150 3.63 -15.90 1.21
CA HIS A 150 3.63 -16.56 2.51
C HIS A 150 4.84 -16.14 3.34
N GLY A 151 6.03 -16.07 2.74
CA GLY A 151 7.22 -15.49 3.38
C GLY A 151 7.00 -14.02 3.73
N LEU A 152 6.44 -13.21 2.82
CA LEU A 152 6.12 -11.81 3.12
C LEU A 152 5.14 -11.68 4.30
N GLN A 153 4.18 -12.60 4.43
CA GLN A 153 3.27 -12.66 5.59
C GLN A 153 4.00 -12.91 6.89
N ASP A 154 4.89 -13.89 6.90
CA ASP A 154 5.66 -14.27 8.06
C ASP A 154 6.63 -13.14 8.47
N LEU A 155 7.32 -12.56 7.48
CA LEU A 155 8.24 -11.43 7.69
C LEU A 155 7.51 -10.20 8.26
N LEU A 156 6.31 -9.88 7.77
CA LEU A 156 5.49 -8.79 8.33
C LEU A 156 4.98 -9.10 9.74
N ARG A 157 4.62 -10.37 10.03
CA ARG A 157 4.25 -10.82 11.40
C ARG A 157 5.43 -10.69 12.38
N ARG A 158 6.65 -10.97 11.90
CA ARG A 158 7.92 -10.80 12.63
C ARG A 158 8.41 -9.34 12.70
N ARG A 159 7.53 -8.36 12.43
CA ARG A 159 7.82 -6.91 12.45
C ARG A 159 8.88 -6.44 11.45
N GLY A 160 9.02 -7.10 10.31
CA GLY A 160 9.81 -6.57 9.20
C GLY A 160 9.37 -5.13 8.91
N ASN A 161 10.33 -4.20 8.83
CA ASN A 161 10.02 -2.78 8.64
C ASN A 161 9.36 -2.60 7.26
N PRO A 162 8.05 -2.31 7.16
CA PRO A 162 7.41 -2.18 5.86
C PRO A 162 7.87 -0.93 5.10
N ASN A 163 8.63 -0.04 5.76
CA ASN A 163 9.26 1.15 5.20
C ASN A 163 10.79 0.97 5.04
N ALA A 164 11.27 -0.28 5.03
CA ALA A 164 12.67 -0.65 4.80
C ALA A 164 13.13 -0.27 3.39
N THR A 165 14.02 0.71 3.27
CA THR A 165 14.54 1.11 1.94
C THR A 165 15.52 0.07 1.38
N ASN A 166 15.65 -0.01 0.05
CA ASN A 166 16.49 -1.00 -0.63
C ASN A 166 18.03 -0.84 -0.48
N ASN A 167 18.50 -0.29 0.64
CA ASN A 167 19.94 -0.05 0.88
C ASN A 167 20.77 -1.34 0.93
N VAL A 168 20.15 -2.49 1.23
CA VAL A 168 20.87 -3.75 1.54
C VAL A 168 21.19 -4.60 0.30
N LEU A 169 20.50 -4.41 -0.84
CA LEU A 169 20.90 -5.08 -2.10
C LEU A 169 22.23 -4.52 -2.66
N ASN A 170 22.59 -3.27 -2.34
CA ASN A 170 23.78 -2.61 -2.87
C ASN A 170 25.12 -3.08 -2.26
N MET A 171 25.13 -3.73 -1.09
CA MET A 171 26.39 -4.23 -0.50
C MET A 171 26.78 -5.63 -0.98
N ARG A 172 25.82 -6.48 -1.37
CA ARG A 172 26.13 -7.80 -1.97
C ARG A 172 26.33 -7.76 -3.48
N GLU A 173 25.88 -6.71 -4.17
CA GLU A 173 26.17 -6.52 -5.60
C GLU A 173 27.58 -5.97 -5.90
N ARG A 174 28.27 -5.35 -4.92
CA ARG A 174 29.66 -4.90 -5.10
C ARG A 174 30.68 -6.02 -5.30
N THR A 175 30.36 -7.25 -4.88
CA THR A 175 31.18 -8.44 -5.15
C THR A 175 30.81 -9.13 -6.46
N LEU A 176 29.70 -8.74 -7.10
CA LEU A 176 29.24 -9.27 -8.39
C LEU A 176 29.39 -8.26 -9.56
N THR A 177 29.91 -7.05 -9.30
CA THR A 177 30.11 -6.01 -10.32
C THR A 177 31.30 -6.27 -11.26
N LEU A 178 31.88 -7.47 -11.25
CA LEU A 178 32.93 -7.88 -12.20
C LEU A 178 32.44 -8.87 -13.28
N THR A 179 31.16 -9.26 -13.31
CA THR A 179 30.69 -10.27 -14.27
C THR A 179 29.43 -9.93 -15.08
N LEU A 180 28.75 -8.81 -14.86
CA LEU A 180 27.64 -8.40 -15.71
C LEU A 180 27.72 -6.90 -15.99
N GLY A 181 28.41 -6.56 -17.08
CA GLY A 181 28.54 -5.20 -17.58
C GLY A 181 27.18 -4.57 -17.88
N VAL A 182 26.73 -3.69 -17.00
CA VAL A 182 25.76 -2.63 -17.29
C VAL A 182 26.20 -1.40 -16.50
N GLY A 183 26.86 -0.46 -17.18
CA GLY A 183 27.05 0.90 -16.70
C GLY A 183 25.94 1.80 -17.21
N ARG A 184 25.32 2.57 -16.31
CA ARG A 184 24.88 3.94 -16.60
C ARG A 184 25.39 4.86 -15.49
N PRO A 185 26.26 5.84 -15.81
CA PRO A 185 26.65 6.87 -14.86
C PRO A 185 25.55 7.94 -14.80
N ASN A 186 25.20 8.39 -13.58
CA ASN A 186 24.37 9.57 -13.26
C ASN A 186 22.89 9.40 -12.84
N ALA A 187 22.45 8.25 -12.34
CA ALA A 187 21.25 8.19 -11.50
C ALA A 187 21.66 7.88 -10.05
N ARG A 188 21.34 8.77 -9.10
CA ARG A 188 21.50 8.49 -7.67
C ARG A 188 20.73 7.19 -7.34
N PRO A 189 21.28 6.26 -6.56
CA PRO A 189 20.63 4.98 -6.28
C PRO A 189 19.42 5.23 -5.36
N ASN A 190 18.22 5.30 -5.93
CA ASN A 190 17.00 5.51 -5.15
C ASN A 190 16.71 4.26 -4.29
N CYS A 191 16.72 4.47 -2.98
CA CYS A 191 16.41 3.45 -1.99
C CYS A 191 14.89 3.39 -1.83
N ASP A 192 14.19 2.84 -2.83
CA ASP A 192 12.72 2.79 -2.84
C ASP A 192 12.18 2.03 -1.61
N LEU A 193 11.05 2.50 -1.09
CA LEU A 193 10.28 1.81 -0.05
C LEU A 193 9.75 0.45 -0.58
N PRO A 194 9.58 -0.59 0.27
CA PRO A 194 9.06 -1.89 -0.14
C PRO A 194 7.67 -1.80 -0.79
N LEU A 195 6.85 -0.86 -0.31
CA LEU A 195 5.56 -0.54 -0.90
C LEU A 195 5.69 -0.05 -2.35
N VAL A 196 6.60 0.91 -2.59
CA VAL A 196 6.87 1.47 -3.92
C VAL A 196 7.44 0.39 -4.83
N VAL A 197 8.35 -0.42 -4.33
CA VAL A 197 8.92 -1.57 -5.04
C VAL A 197 7.82 -2.55 -5.45
N ALA A 198 6.87 -2.87 -4.58
CA ALA A 198 5.74 -3.74 -4.90
C ALA A 198 4.84 -3.11 -6.00
N ILE A 199 4.55 -1.81 -5.91
CA ILE A 199 3.75 -1.06 -6.90
C ILE A 199 4.46 -1.05 -8.27
N LYS A 200 5.73 -0.65 -8.31
CA LYS A 200 6.59 -0.65 -9.51
C LYS A 200 6.73 -2.04 -10.10
N ASN A 201 6.57 -3.11 -9.34
CA ASN A 201 6.59 -4.46 -9.89
C ASN A 201 5.22 -5.01 -10.29
N GLY A 202 4.12 -4.28 -10.05
CA GLY A 202 2.76 -4.74 -10.33
C GLY A 202 2.25 -5.76 -9.31
N ARG A 203 2.88 -5.85 -8.13
CA ARG A 203 2.56 -6.83 -7.08
C ARG A 203 1.48 -6.29 -6.16
N ARG A 204 0.28 -6.09 -6.71
CA ARG A 204 -0.85 -5.44 -6.03
C ARG A 204 -1.20 -6.09 -4.68
N GLY A 205 -1.21 -7.43 -4.60
CA GLY A 205 -1.47 -8.14 -3.35
C GLY A 205 -0.43 -7.88 -2.26
N CYS A 206 0.86 -7.84 -2.63
CA CYS A 206 1.95 -7.49 -1.71
C CYS A 206 1.83 -6.03 -1.27
N ALA A 207 1.58 -5.11 -2.21
CA ALA A 207 1.43 -3.69 -1.93
C ALA A 207 0.28 -3.42 -0.92
N LYS A 208 -0.89 -4.04 -1.12
CA LYS A 208 -2.02 -3.94 -0.18
C LYS A 208 -1.68 -4.44 1.22
N ARG A 209 -0.96 -5.56 1.32
CA ARG A 209 -0.55 -6.15 2.60
C ARG A 209 0.46 -5.28 3.34
N ILE A 210 1.48 -4.81 2.63
CA ILE A 210 2.49 -3.88 3.17
C ILE A 210 1.79 -2.60 3.66
N PHE A 211 0.91 -2.03 2.84
CA PHE A 211 0.15 -0.85 3.22
C PHE A 211 -0.72 -1.08 4.45
N ALA A 212 -1.48 -2.17 4.51
CA ALA A 212 -2.33 -2.49 5.65
C ALA A 212 -1.55 -2.67 6.97
N THR A 213 -0.30 -3.16 6.89
CA THR A 213 0.58 -3.30 8.07
C THR A 213 1.28 -1.99 8.43
N ALA A 214 1.68 -1.19 7.44
CA ALA A 214 2.41 0.06 7.64
C ALA A 214 1.52 1.24 8.05
N HIS A 215 0.28 1.25 7.57
CA HIS A 215 -0.63 2.36 7.73
C HIS A 215 -1.15 2.43 9.17
N LYS A 216 -0.86 3.54 9.85
CA LYS A 216 -1.38 3.82 11.19
C LYS A 216 -2.81 4.35 11.09
N PRO A 217 -3.70 4.01 12.05
CA PRO A 217 -5.02 4.61 12.10
C PRO A 217 -4.92 6.13 12.13
N THR A 218 -5.79 6.80 11.38
CA THR A 218 -5.90 8.26 11.38
C THR A 218 -6.23 8.74 12.80
N CYS A 219 -5.44 9.67 13.34
CA CYS A 219 -5.68 10.29 14.63
C CYS A 219 -6.24 11.72 14.49
N ASN A 220 -6.92 12.19 15.53
CA ASN A 220 -7.20 13.62 15.71
C ASN A 220 -6.02 14.25 16.48
N VAL A 221 -5.53 15.39 16.03
CA VAL A 221 -4.40 16.10 16.64
C VAL A 221 -4.77 17.55 16.93
N ALA A 222 -4.15 18.14 17.95
CA ALA A 222 -4.36 19.56 18.21
C ALA A 222 -3.78 20.39 17.06
N ALA A 223 -4.48 21.45 16.63
CA ALA A 223 -3.99 22.34 15.57
C ALA A 223 -2.62 22.96 15.93
N SER A 224 -2.32 23.14 17.22
CA SER A 224 -1.03 23.60 17.73
C SER A 224 0.13 22.61 17.54
N GLU A 225 -0.14 21.33 17.28
CA GLU A 225 0.89 20.34 16.94
C GLU A 225 1.36 20.47 15.48
N LEU A 226 0.62 21.20 14.64
CA LEU A 226 0.95 21.44 13.24
C LEU A 226 1.66 22.78 13.08
N THR A 227 2.83 22.76 12.43
CA THR A 227 3.49 23.98 11.98
C THR A 227 3.17 24.19 10.51
N VAL A 228 2.18 25.02 10.20
CA VAL A 228 1.74 25.30 8.83
C VAL A 228 2.53 26.49 8.27
N ASP A 229 3.11 26.31 7.09
CA ASP A 229 3.75 27.40 6.35
C ASP A 229 2.75 28.01 5.35
N TYR A 230 2.07 29.05 5.82
CA TYR A 230 1.08 29.79 5.01
C TYR A 230 1.69 30.56 3.84
N SER A 231 3.02 30.74 3.80
CA SER A 231 3.71 31.32 2.64
C SER A 231 3.90 30.29 1.52
N CYS A 232 3.97 29.01 1.87
CA CYS A 232 4.11 27.89 0.94
C CYS A 232 2.75 27.26 0.61
N ARG A 233 1.95 27.96 -0.20
CA ARG A 233 0.69 27.44 -0.74
C ARG A 233 0.97 26.43 -1.85
N LEU A 234 0.56 25.18 -1.64
CA LEU A 234 0.73 24.08 -2.59
C LEU A 234 -0.36 24.04 -3.65
N GLY A 235 -1.57 24.50 -3.31
CA GLY A 235 -2.69 24.56 -4.23
C GLY A 235 -3.89 25.32 -3.64
N GLN A 236 -4.79 25.77 -4.51
CA GLN A 236 -6.06 26.37 -4.14
C GLN A 236 -7.13 25.82 -5.09
N GLY A 237 -8.20 25.25 -4.54
CA GLY A 237 -9.32 24.71 -5.31
C GLY A 237 -10.66 25.23 -4.79
N GLY A 238 -11.76 24.73 -5.36
CA GLY A 238 -13.12 25.17 -5.03
C GLY A 238 -13.61 24.86 -3.61
N CYS A 239 -12.83 24.11 -2.83
CA CYS A 239 -13.16 23.64 -1.48
C CYS A 239 -12.04 23.94 -0.45
N GLY A 240 -11.18 24.92 -0.73
CA GLY A 240 -10.18 25.43 0.21
C GLY A 240 -8.78 25.63 -0.38
N ALA A 241 -7.82 25.85 0.51
CA ALA A 241 -6.40 25.96 0.17
C ALA A 241 -5.59 24.85 0.83
N VAL A 242 -4.52 24.44 0.16
CA VAL A 242 -3.58 23.43 0.64
C VAL A 242 -2.22 24.08 0.87
N TYR A 243 -1.65 23.84 2.04
CA TYR A 243 -0.37 24.40 2.47
C TYR A 243 0.61 23.29 2.85
N LYS A 244 1.90 23.57 2.70
CA LYS A 244 2.94 22.74 3.29
C LYS A 244 2.95 22.93 4.81
N ALA A 245 3.12 21.84 5.55
CA ALA A 245 3.22 21.89 6.99
C ALA A 245 4.17 20.82 7.54
N TRP A 246 4.45 20.89 8.83
CA TRP A 246 5.24 19.91 9.57
C TRP A 246 4.47 19.38 10.76
N TRP A 247 4.50 18.06 10.92
CA TRP A 247 3.95 17.36 12.08
C TRP A 247 4.98 16.36 12.60
N ARG A 248 5.41 16.50 13.87
CA ARG A 248 6.43 15.63 14.50
C ARG A 248 7.71 15.48 13.67
N GLY A 249 8.13 16.57 13.03
CA GLY A 249 9.32 16.61 12.16
C GLY A 249 9.13 16.00 10.76
N GLN A 250 7.93 15.50 10.42
CA GLN A 250 7.59 15.00 9.09
C GLN A 250 6.85 16.07 8.29
N ALA A 251 7.19 16.20 7.01
CA ALA A 251 6.47 17.08 6.09
C ALA A 251 5.10 16.49 5.76
N VAL A 252 4.06 17.32 5.82
CA VAL A 252 2.66 16.97 5.52
C VAL A 252 2.01 18.07 4.68
N ALA A 253 0.91 17.74 4.01
CA ALA A 253 0.06 18.71 3.33
C ALA A 253 -1.21 18.95 4.15
N VAL A 254 -1.55 20.21 4.39
CA VAL A 254 -2.72 20.60 5.20
C VAL A 254 -3.72 21.34 4.33
N LYS A 255 -4.91 20.78 4.17
CA LYS A 255 -6.04 21.41 3.48
C LYS A 255 -6.96 22.07 4.50
N THR A 256 -7.29 23.34 4.25
CA THR A 256 -8.11 24.17 5.14
C THR A 256 -9.22 24.86 4.35
N GLY A 257 -10.42 24.94 4.91
CA GLY A 257 -11.49 25.76 4.36
C GLY A 257 -11.18 27.26 4.52
N LEU A 258 -11.48 28.07 3.50
CA LEU A 258 -11.29 29.53 3.55
C LEU A 258 -12.59 30.26 3.93
N GLN A 259 -13.74 29.64 3.64
CA GLN A 259 -15.08 30.15 3.92
C GLN A 259 -15.89 29.11 4.71
N ALA A 260 -16.97 29.53 5.38
CA ALA A 260 -17.82 28.64 6.18
C ALA A 260 -18.39 27.45 5.36
N GLN A 261 -18.69 27.67 4.07
CA GLN A 261 -19.14 26.60 3.17
C GLN A 261 -18.02 25.58 2.87
N ASP A 262 -16.78 26.04 2.74
CA ASP A 262 -15.62 25.16 2.52
C ASP A 262 -15.39 24.23 3.71
N VAL A 263 -15.63 24.72 4.94
CA VAL A 263 -15.50 23.91 6.17
C VAL A 263 -16.47 22.73 6.13
N GLY A 264 -17.74 22.97 5.77
CA GLY A 264 -18.74 21.91 5.66
C GLY A 264 -18.46 20.89 4.55
N ASP A 265 -17.83 21.31 3.44
CA ASP A 265 -17.42 20.40 2.37
C ASP A 265 -16.15 19.61 2.76
N LEU A 266 -15.20 20.23 3.46
CA LEU A 266 -14.00 19.59 4.00
C LEU A 266 -14.36 18.55 5.07
N GLU A 267 -15.36 18.81 5.92
CA GLU A 267 -15.88 17.82 6.87
C GLU A 267 -16.47 16.59 6.18
N LYS A 268 -17.20 16.78 5.07
CA LYS A 268 -17.72 15.67 4.27
C LYS A 268 -16.59 14.87 3.64
N GLU A 269 -15.57 15.53 3.11
CA GLU A 269 -14.37 14.91 2.56
C GLU A 269 -13.62 14.09 3.63
N ILE A 270 -13.41 14.66 4.83
CA ILE A 270 -12.81 13.96 5.97
C ILE A 270 -13.63 12.73 6.34
N ARG A 271 -14.96 12.85 6.43
CA ARG A 271 -15.84 11.73 6.77
C ARG A 271 -15.76 10.63 5.72
N ALA A 272 -15.75 11.00 4.44
CA ALA A 272 -15.58 10.08 3.32
C ALA A 272 -14.22 9.37 3.40
N MET A 273 -13.11 10.12 3.52
CA MET A 273 -11.77 9.56 3.65
C MET A 273 -11.61 8.66 4.87
N LYS A 274 -12.17 9.02 6.03
CA LYS A 274 -12.16 8.15 7.23
C LYS A 274 -12.89 6.83 6.98
N ALA A 275 -14.01 6.83 6.25
CA ALA A 275 -14.68 5.59 5.84
C ALA A 275 -13.82 4.79 4.82
N TYR A 276 -13.05 5.47 3.99
CA TYR A 276 -12.19 4.85 2.96
C TYR A 276 -10.87 4.28 3.48
N VAL A 277 -10.37 4.74 4.63
CA VAL A 277 -9.15 4.20 5.25
C VAL A 277 -9.25 2.68 5.49
N VAL A 278 -10.46 2.16 5.74
CA VAL A 278 -10.72 0.72 5.88
C VAL A 278 -10.50 -0.06 4.57
N LEU A 279 -10.57 0.61 3.42
CA LEU A 279 -10.55 -0.01 2.08
C LEU A 279 -9.13 -0.28 1.55
N VAL A 280 -8.07 0.09 2.28
CA VAL A 280 -6.65 -0.16 1.92
C VAL A 280 -6.33 0.39 0.51
N LEU A 281 -6.65 1.67 0.28
CA LEU A 281 -6.47 2.36 -1.00
C LEU A 281 -5.00 2.79 -1.22
N VAL A 282 -4.17 1.85 -1.65
CA VAL A 282 -2.71 2.04 -1.80
C VAL A 282 -2.33 3.19 -2.75
N TYR A 283 -3.10 3.36 -3.81
CA TYR A 283 -2.82 4.28 -4.92
C TYR A 283 -3.44 5.68 -4.73
N VAL A 284 -4.08 5.92 -3.58
CA VAL A 284 -4.73 7.18 -3.24
C VAL A 284 -3.92 7.89 -2.15
N ALA A 285 -3.94 9.22 -2.15
CA ALA A 285 -3.33 10.04 -1.11
C ALA A 285 -3.95 9.74 0.26
N VAL A 286 -3.09 9.53 1.24
CA VAL A 286 -3.46 8.99 2.54
C VAL A 286 -3.77 10.09 3.53
N LEU A 287 -4.91 9.95 4.21
CA LEU A 287 -5.26 10.75 5.37
C LEU A 287 -4.42 10.32 6.58
N VAL A 288 -3.47 11.19 6.96
CA VAL A 288 -2.53 10.95 8.06
C VAL A 288 -3.17 11.34 9.39
N ALA A 289 -3.80 12.51 9.45
CA ALA A 289 -4.46 13.03 10.64
C ALA A 289 -5.59 14.01 10.29
N THR A 290 -6.44 14.29 11.25
CA THR A 290 -7.32 15.47 11.23
C THR A 290 -6.91 16.41 12.34
N ALA A 291 -7.02 17.72 12.12
CA ALA A 291 -6.72 18.69 13.16
C ALA A 291 -7.83 19.74 13.29
N GLY A 292 -7.92 20.35 14.48
CA GLY A 292 -8.86 21.43 14.75
C GLY A 292 -10.32 21.01 14.84
N CYS A 293 -10.63 19.71 14.92
CA CYS A 293 -12.00 19.21 15.07
C CYS A 293 -12.67 19.65 16.38
N ASP A 294 -11.88 20.02 17.39
CA ASP A 294 -12.35 20.35 18.74
C ASP A 294 -12.47 21.87 18.99
N VAL A 295 -12.10 22.71 18.01
CA VAL A 295 -11.99 24.18 18.17
C VAL A 295 -12.68 24.90 17.01
N GLY A 296 -14.02 24.96 17.02
CA GLY A 296 -14.80 25.80 16.08
C GLY A 296 -14.58 25.47 14.59
N PRO A 297 -14.81 26.43 13.65
CA PRO A 297 -14.91 26.15 12.21
C PRO A 297 -13.55 25.95 11.53
N HIS A 298 -12.54 25.45 12.25
CA HIS A 298 -11.15 25.33 11.79
C HIS A 298 -10.75 23.88 11.61
N VAL A 299 -11.55 23.13 10.86
CA VAL A 299 -11.24 21.75 10.50
C VAL A 299 -10.12 21.72 9.46
N GLN A 300 -9.12 20.87 9.70
CA GLN A 300 -7.97 20.68 8.82
C GLN A 300 -7.80 19.20 8.46
N LEU A 301 -7.64 18.93 7.16
CA LEU A 301 -7.31 17.62 6.62
C LEU A 301 -5.80 17.53 6.44
N VAL A 302 -5.14 16.57 7.09
CA VAL A 302 -3.68 16.38 7.03
C VAL A 302 -3.35 15.16 6.19
N LEU A 303 -2.75 15.40 5.02
CA LEU A 303 -2.36 14.38 4.04
C LEU A 303 -0.84 14.19 4.03
N GLU A 304 -0.40 13.07 3.49
CA GLU A 304 1.02 12.87 3.17
C GLU A 304 1.52 13.96 2.19
N TYR A 305 2.74 14.44 2.39
CA TYR A 305 3.34 15.42 1.50
C TYR A 305 3.93 14.74 0.26
N MET A 306 3.59 15.29 -0.92
CA MET A 306 4.03 14.81 -2.23
C MET A 306 4.98 15.85 -2.85
N ASP A 307 6.28 15.62 -2.68
CA ASP A 307 7.36 16.57 -2.97
C ASP A 307 7.61 16.84 -4.47
N GLY A 308 7.02 16.04 -5.35
CA GLY A 308 7.05 16.23 -6.81
C GLY A 308 5.96 17.15 -7.35
N GLY A 309 5.02 17.61 -6.51
CA GLY A 309 3.87 18.42 -6.94
C GLY A 309 2.82 17.60 -7.69
N ASP A 310 1.99 18.26 -8.48
CA ASP A 310 0.98 17.61 -9.32
C ASP A 310 1.50 17.26 -10.73
N LEU A 311 0.81 16.35 -11.41
CA LEU A 311 1.17 15.86 -12.73
C LEU A 311 1.15 16.97 -13.78
N ARG A 312 0.25 17.96 -13.68
CA ARG A 312 0.17 19.04 -14.66
C ARG A 312 1.44 19.90 -14.64
N GLN A 313 1.85 20.33 -13.44
CA GLN A 313 3.11 21.05 -13.24
C GLN A 313 4.33 20.24 -13.73
N TYR A 314 4.33 18.94 -13.49
CA TYR A 314 5.40 18.05 -13.97
C TYR A 314 5.44 17.96 -15.51
N LEU A 315 4.29 17.83 -16.17
CA LEU A 315 4.22 17.79 -17.63
C LEU A 315 4.63 19.12 -18.27
N ASP A 316 4.25 20.25 -17.66
CA ASP A 316 4.69 21.58 -18.12
C ASP A 316 6.21 21.73 -18.01
N LYS A 317 6.81 21.31 -16.88
CA LYS A 317 8.27 21.28 -16.73
C LYS A 317 8.93 20.41 -17.80
N LYS A 318 8.35 19.25 -18.11
CA LYS A 318 8.87 18.37 -19.18
C LYS A 318 8.79 19.00 -20.55
N ARG A 319 7.66 19.62 -20.89
CA ARG A 319 7.48 20.36 -22.15
C ARG A 319 8.53 21.45 -22.28
N ASP A 320 8.76 22.18 -21.20
CA ASP A 320 9.68 23.32 -21.16
C ASP A 320 11.14 22.89 -20.94
N SER A 321 11.43 21.58 -20.96
CA SER A 321 12.75 20.99 -20.72
C SER A 321 13.41 21.42 -19.39
N ALA A 322 12.59 21.75 -18.40
CA ALA A 322 13.02 22.10 -17.06
C ALA A 322 13.33 20.84 -16.23
N ALA A 323 14.27 20.97 -15.29
CA ALA A 323 14.63 19.87 -14.41
C ALA A 323 13.46 19.47 -13.50
N VAL A 324 13.20 18.17 -13.43
CA VAL A 324 12.23 17.55 -12.51
C VAL A 324 12.96 16.71 -11.45
N PRO A 325 12.46 16.63 -10.22
CA PRO A 325 13.14 15.91 -9.14
C PRO A 325 13.19 14.39 -9.39
N VAL A 326 12.15 13.83 -10.02
CA VAL A 326 12.05 12.42 -10.36
C VAL A 326 11.34 12.25 -11.70
N GLU A 327 11.82 11.30 -12.48
CA GLU A 327 11.31 10.93 -13.80
C GLU A 327 10.34 9.74 -13.69
N TYR A 328 9.17 9.92 -14.27
CA TYR A 328 8.11 8.91 -14.41
C TYR A 328 7.74 8.73 -15.88
N SER A 329 7.60 7.46 -16.28
CA SER A 329 7.10 7.10 -17.61
C SER A 329 5.57 7.26 -17.70
N PRO A 330 5.01 7.53 -18.89
CA PRO A 330 3.57 7.55 -19.11
C PRO A 330 2.87 6.26 -18.62
N LEU A 331 3.52 5.11 -18.80
CA LEU A 331 2.97 3.81 -18.39
C LEU A 331 2.88 3.67 -16.87
N GLU A 332 3.85 4.20 -16.12
CA GLU A 332 3.82 4.21 -14.65
C GLU A 332 2.68 5.07 -14.10
N VAL A 333 2.49 6.27 -14.67
CA VAL A 333 1.39 7.17 -14.30
C VAL A 333 0.04 6.52 -14.63
N ALA A 334 -0.13 6.01 -15.85
CA ALA A 334 -1.35 5.32 -16.27
C ALA A 334 -1.66 4.10 -15.39
N TRP A 335 -0.64 3.31 -15.05
CA TRP A 335 -0.77 2.13 -14.18
C TRP A 335 -1.32 2.48 -12.80
N VAL A 336 -0.79 3.53 -12.18
CA VAL A 336 -1.21 3.96 -10.84
C VAL A 336 -2.64 4.48 -10.85
N ILE A 337 -2.98 5.36 -11.79
CA ILE A 337 -4.33 5.94 -11.87
C ILE A 337 -5.36 4.83 -12.14
N ALA A 338 -5.08 3.91 -13.07
CA ALA A 338 -5.97 2.80 -13.38
C ALA A 338 -6.21 1.88 -12.16
N ASN A 339 -5.18 1.60 -11.36
CA ASN A 339 -5.34 0.81 -10.14
C ASN A 339 -6.11 1.56 -9.05
N ALA A 340 -5.91 2.88 -8.91
CA ALA A 340 -6.69 3.72 -7.99
C ALA A 340 -8.18 3.68 -8.35
N LEU A 341 -8.51 3.84 -9.64
CA LEU A 341 -9.89 3.76 -10.13
C LEU A 341 -10.47 2.36 -9.94
N ALA A 342 -9.71 1.30 -10.21
CA ALA A 342 -10.17 -0.07 -10.00
C ALA A 342 -10.50 -0.35 -8.52
N ASP A 343 -9.69 0.18 -7.59
CA ASP A 343 -9.96 0.08 -6.15
C ASP A 343 -11.22 0.86 -5.76
N LEU A 344 -11.37 2.11 -6.22
CA LEU A 344 -12.53 2.96 -5.92
C LEU A 344 -13.83 2.36 -6.50
N HIS A 345 -13.83 2.01 -7.79
CA HIS A 345 -15.00 1.51 -8.51
C HIS A 345 -15.47 0.17 -7.95
N ASN A 346 -14.55 -0.72 -7.55
CA ASN A 346 -14.88 -1.98 -6.89
C ASN A 346 -15.54 -1.80 -5.52
N CYS A 347 -15.31 -0.64 -4.87
CA CYS A 347 -15.99 -0.25 -3.63
C CYS A 347 -17.28 0.55 -3.88
N GLY A 348 -17.73 0.67 -5.15
CA GLY A 348 -18.91 1.47 -5.51
C GLY A 348 -18.69 2.98 -5.42
N LEU A 349 -17.43 3.42 -5.36
CA LEU A 349 -17.05 4.83 -5.25
C LEU A 349 -16.63 5.36 -6.61
N MET A 350 -16.87 6.66 -6.84
CA MET A 350 -16.38 7.39 -8.01
C MET A 350 -15.46 8.50 -7.54
N HIS A 351 -14.42 8.80 -8.32
CA HIS A 351 -13.52 9.92 -8.05
C HIS A 351 -14.21 11.27 -8.28
N ARG A 352 -14.93 11.42 -9.40
CA ARG A 352 -15.74 12.59 -9.79
C ARG A 352 -14.99 13.88 -10.15
N ASP A 353 -13.76 14.06 -9.68
CA ASP A 353 -12.90 15.20 -10.07
C ASP A 353 -11.51 14.72 -10.53
N LEU A 354 -11.46 13.66 -11.34
CA LEU A 354 -10.18 13.14 -11.82
C LEU A 354 -9.61 14.06 -12.89
N LYS A 355 -8.40 14.58 -12.66
CA LYS A 355 -7.65 15.45 -13.58
C LYS A 355 -6.16 15.40 -13.24
N SER A 356 -5.30 15.85 -14.15
CA SER A 356 -3.84 15.85 -13.92
C SER A 356 -3.43 16.67 -12.69
N LEU A 357 -4.17 17.73 -12.33
CA LEU A 357 -3.93 18.50 -11.10
C LEU A 357 -4.18 17.70 -9.80
N ASN A 358 -4.96 16.61 -9.88
CA ASN A 358 -5.29 15.72 -8.76
C ASN A 358 -4.48 14.42 -8.79
N VAL A 359 -3.42 14.35 -9.60
CA VAL A 359 -2.44 13.25 -9.59
C VAL A 359 -1.14 13.79 -9.03
N LEU A 360 -0.78 13.36 -7.82
CA LEU A 360 0.39 13.85 -7.09
C LEU A 360 1.60 12.93 -7.27
N LEU A 361 2.78 13.54 -7.36
CA LEU A 361 4.06 12.89 -7.58
C LEU A 361 4.96 13.07 -6.37
N SER A 362 5.76 12.07 -6.03
CA SER A 362 6.71 12.14 -4.93
C SER A 362 7.96 11.32 -5.23
N SER A 363 9.13 11.80 -4.81
CA SER A 363 10.37 11.04 -4.92
C SER A 363 10.44 9.84 -3.99
N THR A 364 9.67 9.86 -2.90
CA THR A 364 9.64 8.82 -1.87
C THR A 364 8.37 8.00 -1.91
N ASN A 365 7.20 8.65 -2.04
CA ASN A 365 5.89 8.01 -1.98
C ASN A 365 5.31 7.64 -3.36
N TYR A 366 6.12 7.78 -4.42
CA TYR A 366 5.76 7.46 -5.80
C TYR A 366 4.59 8.33 -6.31
N ILE A 367 3.65 7.76 -7.07
CA ILE A 367 2.52 8.47 -7.66
C ILE A 367 1.25 8.11 -6.87
N LYS A 368 0.39 9.11 -6.60
CA LYS A 368 -0.89 8.92 -5.92
C LYS A 368 -1.99 9.80 -6.51
N VAL A 369 -3.21 9.27 -6.55
CA VAL A 369 -4.41 10.04 -6.89
C VAL A 369 -4.91 10.75 -5.62
N ALA A 370 -5.21 12.03 -5.70
CA ALA A 370 -5.64 12.86 -4.58
C ALA A 370 -7.00 13.50 -4.84
N ASP A 371 -7.55 14.16 -3.80
CA ASP A 371 -8.79 14.94 -3.87
C ASP A 371 -10.02 14.11 -4.27
N LEU A 372 -10.40 13.18 -3.38
CA LEU A 372 -11.68 12.46 -3.45
C LEU A 372 -12.83 13.40 -3.02
N GLY A 373 -13.05 14.45 -3.80
CA GLY A 373 -13.96 15.52 -3.48
C GLY A 373 -15.43 15.09 -3.52
N PRO A 374 -16.30 15.65 -2.65
CA PRO A 374 -17.73 15.46 -2.78
C PRO A 374 -18.24 16.00 -4.13
N ARG A 375 -19.34 15.44 -4.64
CA ARG A 375 -19.95 15.78 -5.95
C ARG A 375 -20.16 17.29 -6.16
N ALA A 376 -20.38 18.04 -5.07
CA ALA A 376 -20.59 19.48 -5.07
C ALA A 376 -19.31 20.30 -5.38
N CYS A 377 -18.12 19.80 -5.05
CA CYS A 377 -16.85 20.48 -5.35
C CYS A 377 -16.50 20.39 -6.84
N ALA A 378 -16.75 19.23 -7.48
CA ALA A 378 -16.47 18.99 -8.89
C ALA A 378 -17.26 19.89 -9.86
N GLN A 379 -18.36 20.49 -9.40
CA GLN A 379 -19.21 21.39 -10.19
C GLN A 379 -18.89 22.89 -9.96
N ARG A 380 -18.06 23.23 -8.97
CA ARG A 380 -17.64 24.62 -8.75
C ARG A 380 -16.51 24.94 -9.71
N ARG A 381 -16.65 26.04 -10.47
CA ARG A 381 -15.54 26.61 -11.24
C ARG A 381 -14.35 26.85 -10.31
N ASP A 382 -13.20 26.32 -10.68
CA ASP A 382 -11.95 26.72 -10.04
C ASP A 382 -11.74 28.23 -10.29
N LYS A 383 -11.27 28.96 -9.28
CA LYS A 383 -10.97 30.40 -9.39
C LYS A 383 -9.76 30.67 -10.30
N ASN A 384 -9.01 29.63 -10.64
CA ASN A 384 -7.86 29.68 -11.55
C ASN A 384 -8.24 29.55 -13.04
N ASP A 385 -9.53 29.70 -13.41
CA ASP A 385 -10.02 29.63 -14.80
C ASP A 385 -9.71 28.31 -15.54
N HIS A 386 -9.32 27.24 -14.84
CA HIS A 386 -9.17 25.92 -15.43
C HIS A 386 -10.55 25.38 -15.85
N TRP A 387 -10.80 25.51 -17.14
CA TRP A 387 -11.98 24.98 -17.82
C TRP A 387 -12.16 23.47 -17.56
N PRO A 388 -13.39 22.92 -17.41
CA PRO A 388 -13.66 21.51 -17.08
C PRO A 388 -13.32 20.54 -18.23
N SER A 389 -12.05 20.54 -18.65
CA SER A 389 -11.55 19.90 -19.86
C SER A 389 -11.42 18.37 -19.72
N TRP A 390 -11.39 17.86 -18.48
CA TRP A 390 -11.36 16.44 -18.17
C TRP A 390 -12.75 15.84 -17.96
N MET A 391 -13.80 16.68 -17.93
CA MET A 391 -15.15 16.26 -17.58
C MET A 391 -15.79 15.49 -18.73
N ALA A 392 -16.37 14.33 -18.42
CA ALA A 392 -17.08 13.53 -19.41
C ALA A 392 -18.31 14.27 -19.96
N PRO A 393 -18.68 14.07 -21.24
CA PRO A 393 -19.83 14.72 -21.88
C PRO A 393 -21.13 14.62 -21.07
N GLU A 394 -21.43 13.43 -20.54
CA GLU A 394 -22.66 13.14 -19.81
C GLU A 394 -22.72 13.79 -18.42
N VAL A 395 -21.58 14.20 -17.85
CA VAL A 395 -21.52 14.89 -16.55
C VAL A 395 -21.91 16.36 -16.68
N GLN A 396 -21.79 16.93 -17.89
CA GLN A 396 -22.14 18.32 -18.18
C GLN A 396 -23.66 18.54 -18.23
N VAL A 397 -24.45 17.46 -18.35
CA VAL A 397 -25.91 17.54 -18.38
C VAL A 397 -26.43 17.72 -16.93
N PRO A 398 -27.13 18.81 -16.62
CA PRO A 398 -27.70 19.03 -15.30
C PRO A 398 -28.60 17.86 -14.88
N ASP A 399 -28.49 17.46 -13.61
CA ASP A 399 -29.26 16.37 -12.99
C ASP A 399 -29.11 14.98 -13.61
N ALA A 400 -28.26 14.81 -14.63
CA ALA A 400 -27.98 13.52 -15.21
C ALA A 400 -27.35 12.57 -14.17
N LYS A 401 -27.83 11.33 -14.17
CA LYS A 401 -27.19 10.24 -13.45
C LYS A 401 -26.06 9.72 -14.32
N TYR A 402 -24.84 9.84 -13.82
CA TYR A 402 -23.66 9.23 -14.42
C TYR A 402 -23.07 8.18 -13.46
N ASN A 403 -22.19 7.34 -13.99
CA ASN A 403 -21.57 6.24 -13.27
C ASN A 403 -20.03 6.30 -13.39
N ALA A 404 -19.37 5.25 -12.90
CA ALA A 404 -17.91 5.13 -12.87
C ALA A 404 -17.21 5.33 -14.23
N SER A 405 -17.91 5.14 -15.35
CA SER A 405 -17.39 5.40 -16.71
C SER A 405 -17.05 6.87 -16.96
N ALA A 406 -17.59 7.80 -16.17
CA ALA A 406 -17.19 9.21 -16.22
C ALA A 406 -15.73 9.40 -15.79
N ASP A 407 -15.28 8.71 -14.73
CA ASP A 407 -13.87 8.74 -14.31
C ASP A 407 -12.96 8.11 -15.38
N ILE A 408 -13.47 7.11 -16.13
CA ILE A 408 -12.73 6.47 -17.22
C ILE A 408 -12.50 7.47 -18.37
N TYR A 409 -13.49 8.30 -18.69
CA TYR A 409 -13.31 9.38 -19.67
C TYR A 409 -12.20 10.35 -19.21
N SER A 410 -12.27 10.82 -17.96
CA SER A 410 -11.26 11.70 -17.40
C SER A 410 -9.86 11.09 -17.40
N PHE A 411 -9.75 9.80 -17.10
CA PHE A 411 -8.50 9.05 -17.25
C PHE A 411 -7.99 9.05 -18.70
N GLY A 412 -8.88 8.84 -19.67
CA GLY A 412 -8.55 8.92 -21.09
C GLY A 412 -8.02 10.30 -21.51
N VAL A 413 -8.57 11.39 -20.96
CA VAL A 413 -8.07 12.75 -21.19
C VAL A 413 -6.66 12.91 -20.58
N ILE A 414 -6.38 12.38 -19.39
CA ILE A 414 -5.03 12.41 -18.81
C ILE A 414 -4.03 11.66 -19.70
N LEU A 415 -4.44 10.54 -20.33
CA LEU A 415 -3.56 9.81 -21.25
C LEU A 415 -3.15 10.65 -22.47
N THR A 416 -4.00 11.58 -22.93
CA THR A 416 -3.62 12.48 -24.02
C THR A 416 -2.64 13.55 -23.55
N GLU A 417 -2.75 14.03 -22.31
CA GLU A 417 -1.75 14.92 -21.70
C GLU A 417 -0.39 14.23 -21.54
N LEU A 418 -0.37 12.96 -21.14
CA LEU A 418 0.89 12.18 -21.02
C LEU A 418 1.61 12.03 -22.36
N ASN A 419 0.88 12.02 -23.47
CA ASN A 419 1.45 11.92 -24.81
C ASN A 419 1.88 13.28 -25.37
N THR A 420 1.08 14.32 -25.17
CA THR A 420 1.30 15.64 -25.79
C THR A 420 2.12 16.58 -24.91
N LEU A 421 2.18 16.31 -23.61
CA LEU A 421 2.66 17.22 -22.55
C LEU A 421 1.89 18.55 -22.50
N GLN A 422 0.78 18.70 -23.22
CA GLN A 422 -0.01 19.91 -23.28
C GLN A 422 -1.25 19.80 -22.39
N MET A 423 -1.88 20.95 -22.12
CA MET A 423 -3.25 20.98 -21.60
C MET A 423 -4.22 20.29 -22.58
N PRO A 424 -5.30 19.65 -22.10
CA PRO A 424 -6.30 19.09 -23.00
C PRO A 424 -6.86 20.18 -23.94
N TYR A 425 -6.97 19.85 -25.23
CA TYR A 425 -7.46 20.75 -26.29
C TYR A 425 -6.60 22.00 -26.53
N ALA A 426 -5.31 22.02 -26.15
CA ALA A 426 -4.43 23.17 -26.38
C ALA A 426 -4.27 23.58 -27.85
N ASP A 427 -4.49 22.65 -28.78
CA ASP A 427 -4.49 22.86 -30.23
C ASP A 427 -5.79 23.48 -30.76
N VAL A 428 -6.84 23.53 -29.95
CA VAL A 428 -8.17 23.98 -30.35
C VAL A 428 -8.35 25.46 -30.02
N LYS A 429 -8.45 26.30 -31.06
CA LYS A 429 -8.70 27.74 -30.91
C LYS A 429 -10.20 28.04 -30.93
N MET A 430 -10.87 27.89 -29.78
CA MET A 430 -12.28 28.24 -29.64
C MET A 430 -12.60 28.79 -28.24
N ALA A 431 -13.71 29.52 -28.12
CA ALA A 431 -14.19 29.97 -26.83
C ALA A 431 -14.54 28.76 -25.95
N PRO A 432 -14.26 28.80 -24.64
CA PRO A 432 -14.41 27.64 -23.78
C PRO A 432 -15.84 27.05 -23.81
N TRP A 433 -16.89 27.89 -23.77
CA TRP A 433 -18.29 27.43 -23.79
C TRP A 433 -18.63 26.66 -25.08
N THR A 434 -18.07 27.08 -26.21
CA THR A 434 -18.18 26.38 -27.49
C THR A 434 -17.48 25.03 -27.43
N LEU A 435 -16.28 24.96 -26.83
CA LEU A 435 -15.56 23.71 -26.62
C LEU A 435 -16.39 22.68 -25.86
N MET A 436 -17.01 23.08 -24.73
CA MET A 436 -17.90 22.18 -24.00
C MET A 436 -19.06 21.70 -24.85
N THR A 437 -19.67 22.59 -25.63
CA THR A 437 -20.81 22.23 -26.49
C THR A 437 -20.40 21.20 -27.54
N GLU A 438 -19.23 21.35 -28.15
CA GLU A 438 -18.69 20.41 -29.15
C GLU A 438 -18.29 19.06 -28.53
N VAL A 439 -17.73 19.06 -27.32
CA VAL A 439 -17.41 17.85 -26.55
C VAL A 439 -18.68 17.13 -26.12
N ALA A 440 -19.67 17.86 -25.59
CA ALA A 440 -20.97 17.34 -25.18
C ALA A 440 -21.71 16.69 -26.37
N ALA A 441 -21.63 17.32 -27.54
CA ALA A 441 -22.18 16.80 -28.79
C ALA A 441 -21.36 15.64 -29.40
N GLY A 442 -20.22 15.27 -28.81
CA GLY A 442 -19.36 14.19 -29.29
C GLY A 442 -18.60 14.49 -30.58
N ARG A 443 -18.60 15.75 -31.03
CA ARG A 443 -17.93 16.20 -32.26
C ARG A 443 -16.45 16.54 -32.04
N LEU A 444 -16.07 16.85 -30.80
CA LEU A 444 -14.70 17.18 -30.42
C LEU A 444 -14.17 16.22 -29.35
N ARG A 445 -12.90 15.83 -29.48
CA ARG A 445 -12.14 15.06 -28.50
C ARG A 445 -10.69 15.56 -28.43
N PRO A 446 -9.98 15.37 -27.32
CA PRO A 446 -8.57 15.76 -27.23
C PRO A 446 -7.74 14.99 -28.26
N SER A 447 -6.78 15.67 -28.87
CA SER A 447 -5.88 15.09 -29.86
C SER A 447 -4.72 14.35 -29.19
N LEU A 448 -4.07 13.49 -29.98
CA LEU A 448 -2.83 12.80 -29.64
C LEU A 448 -1.77 13.18 -30.67
N HIS A 449 -0.52 13.24 -30.25
CA HIS A 449 0.61 13.44 -31.16
C HIS A 449 0.66 12.32 -32.21
N ALA A 450 1.19 12.61 -33.41
CA ALA A 450 1.32 11.62 -34.48
C ALA A 450 2.12 10.38 -34.02
N ASP A 451 3.23 10.62 -33.32
CA ASP A 451 4.15 9.59 -32.80
C ASP A 451 3.66 8.89 -31.51
N CYS A 452 2.37 9.04 -31.16
CA CYS A 452 1.81 8.37 -29.98
C CYS A 452 1.94 6.84 -30.09
N PRO A 453 2.54 6.15 -29.09
CA PRO A 453 2.63 4.71 -29.06
C PRO A 453 1.26 4.04 -29.21
N ALA A 454 1.20 2.94 -29.98
CA ALA A 454 -0.06 2.26 -30.30
C ALA A 454 -0.88 1.89 -29.05
N TRP A 455 -0.23 1.34 -28.02
CA TRP A 455 -0.89 0.96 -26.77
C TRP A 455 -1.59 2.14 -26.09
N LEU A 456 -0.96 3.32 -26.11
CA LEU A 456 -1.45 4.54 -25.46
C LEU A 456 -2.57 5.14 -26.27
N ARG A 457 -2.42 5.21 -27.60
CA ARG A 457 -3.46 5.68 -28.53
C ARG A 457 -4.72 4.85 -28.39
N GLU A 458 -4.62 3.52 -28.52
CA GLU A 458 -5.77 2.63 -28.40
C GLU A 458 -6.48 2.77 -27.05
N LEU A 459 -5.72 2.83 -25.95
CA LEU A 459 -6.30 2.95 -24.62
C LEU A 459 -6.97 4.30 -24.42
N ALA A 460 -6.31 5.40 -24.77
CA ALA A 460 -6.86 6.74 -24.68
C ALA A 460 -8.14 6.86 -25.51
N THR A 461 -8.11 6.44 -26.77
CA THR A 461 -9.27 6.47 -27.68
C THR A 461 -10.45 5.67 -27.14
N ALA A 462 -10.22 4.47 -26.59
CA ALA A 462 -11.28 3.67 -25.98
C ALA A 462 -11.89 4.36 -24.74
N CYS A 463 -11.05 4.97 -23.89
CA CYS A 463 -11.49 5.65 -22.67
C CYS A 463 -12.30 6.92 -22.96
N ILE A 464 -11.93 7.72 -23.97
CA ILE A 464 -12.63 8.96 -24.34
C ILE A 464 -13.80 8.73 -25.31
N THR A 465 -14.32 7.50 -25.39
CA THR A 465 -15.51 7.18 -26.20
C THR A 465 -16.72 7.98 -25.71
N HIS A 466 -17.49 8.56 -26.64
CA HIS A 466 -18.64 9.41 -26.30
C HIS A 466 -19.69 8.62 -25.52
N ASP A 467 -20.12 7.47 -26.05
CA ASP A 467 -21.01 6.54 -25.33
C ASP A 467 -20.30 5.97 -24.07
N PRO A 468 -20.80 6.26 -22.86
CA PRO A 468 -20.21 5.77 -21.62
C PRO A 468 -20.22 4.24 -21.50
N ALA A 469 -21.18 3.54 -22.15
CA ALA A 469 -21.30 2.09 -22.10
C ALA A 469 -20.22 1.36 -22.91
N GLN A 470 -19.59 2.04 -23.88
CA GLN A 470 -18.52 1.50 -24.72
C GLN A 470 -17.12 1.69 -24.10
N ARG A 471 -17.02 2.46 -23.01
CA ARG A 471 -15.74 2.68 -22.32
C ARG A 471 -15.36 1.41 -21.55
N PRO A 472 -14.07 1.02 -21.53
CA PRO A 472 -13.63 -0.10 -20.72
C PRO A 472 -13.81 0.20 -19.22
N ASN A 473 -14.08 -0.82 -18.42
CA ASN A 473 -14.05 -0.63 -16.96
C ASN A 473 -12.59 -0.57 -16.46
N ALA A 474 -12.37 -0.04 -15.25
CA ALA A 474 -11.04 0.14 -14.69
C ALA A 474 -10.25 -1.18 -14.54
N TYR A 475 -10.93 -2.31 -14.31
CA TYR A 475 -10.29 -3.63 -14.19
C TYR A 475 -9.69 -4.10 -15.53
N ASP A 476 -10.42 -3.92 -16.64
CA ASP A 476 -9.92 -4.24 -17.98
C ASP A 476 -8.74 -3.36 -18.38
N ILE A 477 -8.78 -2.07 -18.00
CA ILE A 477 -7.64 -1.15 -18.19
C ILE A 477 -6.41 -1.65 -17.45
N VAL A 478 -6.53 -2.03 -16.17
CA VAL A 478 -5.42 -2.58 -15.38
C VAL A 478 -4.84 -3.82 -16.06
N GLN A 479 -5.66 -4.73 -16.57
CA GLN A 479 -5.17 -5.89 -17.32
C GLN A 479 -4.41 -5.49 -18.59
N LYS A 480 -4.93 -4.55 -19.38
CA LYS A 480 -4.27 -4.07 -20.61
C LYS A 480 -2.90 -3.46 -20.29
N LEU A 481 -2.83 -2.60 -19.27
CA LEU A 481 -1.58 -1.99 -18.82
C LEU A 481 -0.61 -3.05 -18.26
N GLN A 482 -1.09 -4.06 -17.54
CA GLN A 482 -0.24 -5.14 -17.03
C GLN A 482 0.44 -5.92 -18.16
N ARG A 483 -0.30 -6.20 -19.24
CA ARG A 483 0.25 -6.82 -20.46
C ARG A 483 1.31 -5.92 -21.09
N GLN A 484 1.02 -4.62 -21.23
CA GLN A 484 1.98 -3.66 -21.79
C GLN A 484 3.28 -3.60 -20.99
N ARG A 485 3.19 -3.52 -19.66
CA ARG A 485 4.37 -3.51 -18.76
C ARG A 485 5.22 -4.77 -18.91
N ARG A 486 4.59 -5.91 -19.17
CA ARG A 486 5.30 -7.17 -19.42
C ARG A 486 6.02 -7.14 -20.76
N LEU A 487 5.37 -6.64 -21.81
CA LEU A 487 5.98 -6.49 -23.13
C LEU A 487 7.23 -5.60 -23.06
N GLU A 488 7.15 -4.46 -22.39
CA GLU A 488 8.31 -3.57 -22.21
C GLU A 488 9.47 -4.24 -21.45
N ARG A 489 9.17 -5.07 -20.45
CA ARG A 489 10.21 -5.86 -19.77
C ARG A 489 10.86 -6.89 -20.68
N ILE A 490 10.07 -7.60 -21.49
CA ILE A 490 10.59 -8.62 -22.42
C ILE A 490 11.50 -7.95 -23.47
N LEU A 491 11.04 -6.85 -24.07
CA LEU A 491 11.80 -6.07 -25.04
C LEU A 491 13.09 -5.48 -24.43
N ALA A 492 13.06 -5.10 -23.15
CA ALA A 492 14.27 -4.65 -22.45
C ALA A 492 15.28 -5.77 -22.17
N THR A 493 14.86 -7.05 -22.22
CA THR A 493 15.72 -8.22 -21.99
C THR A 493 16.21 -8.92 -23.27
N SER A 494 15.64 -8.60 -24.44
CA SER A 494 15.93 -9.28 -25.71
C SER A 494 17.28 -8.91 -26.37
N ASP A 495 18.04 -7.98 -25.80
CA ASP A 495 19.43 -7.68 -26.21
C ASP A 495 20.45 -8.73 -25.69
N ARG A 496 20.01 -9.89 -25.20
CA ARG A 496 20.88 -11.01 -24.76
C ARG A 496 20.40 -12.35 -25.33
N PRO A 497 21.32 -13.28 -25.70
CA PRO A 497 20.95 -14.55 -26.30
C PRO A 497 20.12 -15.41 -25.34
N VAL A 498 19.01 -15.92 -25.88
CA VAL A 498 17.99 -16.70 -25.18
C VAL A 498 18.55 -18.06 -24.75
N SER A 499 18.75 -18.24 -23.44
CA SER A 499 18.90 -19.56 -22.83
C SER A 499 17.62 -19.92 -22.07
N GLN A 500 16.83 -20.83 -22.65
CA GLN A 500 15.74 -21.64 -22.09
C GLN A 500 14.63 -20.92 -21.27
N VAL A 501 13.48 -20.73 -21.91
CA VAL A 501 12.19 -20.46 -21.23
C VAL A 501 11.65 -21.80 -20.68
N PRO A 502 11.18 -21.89 -19.41
CA PRO A 502 10.62 -23.14 -18.89
C PRO A 502 9.30 -23.52 -19.57
N SER A 503 9.25 -24.73 -20.15
CA SER A 503 8.03 -25.34 -20.69
C SER A 503 7.04 -25.73 -19.58
N MET A 504 5.77 -25.35 -19.73
CA MET A 504 4.67 -25.79 -18.88
C MET A 504 4.23 -27.22 -19.23
N ASN A 505 4.61 -28.20 -18.41
CA ASN A 505 4.29 -29.61 -18.66
C ASN A 505 3.04 -30.08 -17.87
N SER A 506 2.15 -30.83 -18.52
CA SER A 506 0.90 -31.41 -17.98
C SER A 506 1.13 -32.64 -17.09
N SER A 507 2.14 -32.57 -16.22
CA SER A 507 2.66 -33.71 -15.45
C SER A 507 2.99 -33.35 -14.00
N ILE A 508 2.58 -34.17 -13.03
CA ILE A 508 2.73 -33.96 -11.59
C ILE A 508 3.83 -34.86 -10.99
N PRO A 509 4.50 -34.47 -9.90
CA PRO A 509 5.42 -35.37 -9.20
C PRO A 509 4.68 -36.48 -8.43
N CYS A 510 5.25 -37.68 -8.40
CA CYS A 510 4.80 -38.77 -7.55
C CYS A 510 5.09 -38.44 -6.07
N PRO A 511 4.11 -38.57 -5.15
CA PRO A 511 4.32 -38.25 -3.74
C PRO A 511 5.29 -39.20 -3.03
N ALA A 512 5.51 -40.41 -3.56
CA ALA A 512 6.39 -41.40 -2.94
C ALA A 512 7.84 -41.37 -3.48
N CYS A 513 8.02 -41.19 -4.79
CA CYS A 513 9.36 -41.28 -5.41
C CYS A 513 9.77 -40.06 -6.24
N GLY A 514 8.92 -39.03 -6.35
CA GLY A 514 9.21 -37.82 -7.11
C GLY A 514 9.18 -37.96 -8.65
N ALA A 515 8.94 -39.17 -9.18
CA ALA A 515 8.84 -39.40 -10.63
C ALA A 515 7.75 -38.54 -11.28
N VAL A 516 7.98 -38.09 -12.52
CA VAL A 516 7.03 -37.26 -13.27
C VAL A 516 5.90 -38.13 -13.82
N LEU A 517 4.67 -37.83 -13.41
CA LEU A 517 3.44 -38.55 -13.75
C LEU A 517 2.56 -37.70 -14.67
N PRO A 518 2.10 -38.21 -15.82
CA PRO A 518 0.99 -37.60 -16.54
C PRO A 518 -0.25 -37.44 -15.64
N LEU A 519 -0.96 -36.30 -15.76
CA LEU A 519 -2.17 -36.04 -14.95
C LEU A 519 -3.26 -37.12 -15.09
N LYS A 520 -3.28 -37.84 -16.22
CA LYS A 520 -4.25 -38.90 -16.53
C LYS A 520 -3.94 -40.23 -15.83
N ASP A 521 -2.73 -40.41 -15.29
CA ASP A 521 -2.32 -41.69 -14.72
C ASP A 521 -2.94 -41.90 -13.35
N ILE A 522 -3.41 -43.12 -13.09
CA ILE A 522 -4.01 -43.54 -11.81
C ILE A 522 -2.99 -44.21 -10.88
N MET A 523 -1.83 -44.61 -11.39
CA MET A 523 -0.74 -45.22 -10.64
C MET A 523 0.62 -44.76 -11.14
N CYS A 524 1.59 -44.69 -10.24
CA CYS A 524 2.97 -44.40 -10.60
C CYS A 524 3.62 -45.57 -11.33
N GLN A 525 4.15 -45.34 -12.52
CA GLN A 525 4.79 -46.39 -13.31
C GLN A 525 6.08 -46.90 -12.69
N MET A 526 6.79 -46.06 -11.90
CA MET A 526 8.07 -46.38 -11.28
C MET A 526 7.93 -47.13 -9.95
N CYS A 527 7.11 -46.63 -9.03
CA CYS A 527 7.00 -47.19 -7.67
C CYS A 527 5.65 -47.86 -7.37
N LYS A 528 4.75 -47.94 -8.37
CA LYS A 528 3.41 -48.54 -8.28
C LYS A 528 2.50 -47.97 -7.19
N THR A 529 2.87 -46.84 -6.58
CA THR A 529 2.02 -46.10 -5.64
C THR A 529 0.84 -45.46 -6.38
N PRO A 530 -0.37 -45.43 -5.80
CA PRO A 530 -1.51 -44.71 -6.37
C PRO A 530 -1.17 -43.24 -6.67
N ALA A 531 -1.64 -42.73 -7.80
CA ALA A 531 -1.48 -41.31 -8.13
C ALA A 531 -2.32 -40.44 -7.17
N PRO A 532 -1.98 -39.14 -7.00
CA PRO A 532 -2.78 -38.22 -6.20
C PRO A 532 -4.25 -38.19 -6.61
N SER A 533 -5.16 -37.91 -5.67
CA SER A 533 -6.60 -37.80 -5.96
C SER A 533 -6.88 -36.74 -7.03
N GLU A 534 -7.99 -36.85 -7.75
CA GLU A 534 -8.36 -35.85 -8.77
C GLU A 534 -8.47 -34.43 -8.20
N ALA A 535 -8.97 -34.27 -6.98
CA ALA A 535 -9.02 -32.96 -6.30
C ALA A 535 -7.60 -32.39 -6.09
N THR A 536 -6.67 -33.22 -5.60
CA THR A 536 -5.26 -32.84 -5.42
C THR A 536 -4.60 -32.50 -6.76
N LYS A 537 -4.88 -33.26 -7.82
CA LYS A 537 -4.37 -32.99 -9.16
C LYS A 537 -4.87 -31.65 -9.69
N LEU A 538 -6.16 -31.32 -9.47
CA LEU A 538 -6.74 -30.04 -9.87
C LEU A 538 -6.10 -28.88 -9.09
N ASP A 539 -5.93 -29.01 -7.77
CA ASP A 539 -5.29 -27.97 -6.95
C ASP A 539 -3.84 -27.71 -7.37
N MET A 540 -3.06 -28.76 -7.62
CA MET A 540 -1.67 -28.61 -8.09
C MET A 540 -1.61 -27.95 -9.47
N LEU A 541 -2.56 -28.25 -10.36
CA LEU A 541 -2.63 -27.62 -11.68
C LEU A 541 -3.02 -26.14 -11.59
N LEU A 542 -3.98 -25.81 -10.72
CA LEU A 542 -4.38 -24.42 -10.46
C LEU A 542 -3.25 -23.62 -9.84
N GLN A 543 -2.54 -24.18 -8.85
CA GLN A 543 -1.37 -23.55 -8.26
C GLN A 543 -0.27 -23.27 -9.31
N ARG A 544 -0.06 -24.18 -10.27
CA ARG A 544 0.90 -23.96 -11.36
C ARG A 544 0.45 -22.91 -12.36
N ILE A 545 -0.84 -22.86 -12.69
CA ILE A 545 -1.40 -21.81 -13.53
C ILE A 545 -1.25 -20.45 -12.83
N GLU A 546 -1.58 -20.37 -11.53
CA GLU A 546 -1.43 -19.18 -10.70
C GLU A 546 0.04 -18.76 -10.51
N ALA A 547 0.96 -19.73 -10.41
CA ALA A 547 2.40 -19.48 -10.30
C ALA A 547 3.05 -19.08 -11.63
N SER A 548 2.37 -19.35 -12.75
CA SER A 548 2.89 -19.01 -14.06
C SER A 548 2.48 -17.64 -14.53
N ASP A 549 3.28 -17.07 -15.42
CA ASP A 549 2.91 -15.86 -16.13
C ASP A 549 2.01 -16.15 -17.36
N THR A 550 1.34 -17.30 -17.48
CA THR A 550 0.48 -17.60 -18.65
C THR A 550 -0.98 -17.22 -18.38
N ALA A 551 -1.63 -16.51 -19.31
CA ALA A 551 -3.01 -16.01 -19.18
C ALA A 551 -4.05 -17.12 -19.45
N ILE A 552 -4.02 -18.18 -18.66
CA ILE A 552 -4.92 -19.33 -18.79
C ILE A 552 -6.11 -19.09 -17.88
N SER A 553 -7.30 -18.92 -18.48
CA SER A 553 -8.52 -18.74 -17.71
C SER A 553 -8.80 -19.97 -16.82
N THR A 554 -9.04 -19.72 -15.53
CA THR A 554 -9.52 -20.70 -14.55
C THR A 554 -11.03 -20.57 -14.30
N MET A 555 -11.73 -19.80 -15.14
CA MET A 555 -13.18 -19.63 -15.07
C MET A 555 -13.89 -20.65 -15.97
N LEU A 556 -15.06 -21.10 -15.52
CA LEU A 556 -16.03 -21.85 -16.29
C LEU A 556 -17.33 -21.05 -16.38
N ASN A 557 -18.02 -21.14 -17.50
CA ASN A 557 -19.38 -20.62 -17.61
C ASN A 557 -20.37 -21.76 -17.39
N CYS A 558 -21.46 -21.48 -16.68
CA CYS A 558 -22.55 -22.43 -16.54
C CYS A 558 -23.14 -22.79 -17.91
N GLY A 559 -23.26 -24.08 -18.23
CA GLY A 559 -23.82 -24.54 -19.50
C GLY A 559 -25.32 -24.22 -19.69
N VAL A 560 -26.00 -23.81 -18.62
CA VAL A 560 -27.45 -23.50 -18.63
C VAL A 560 -27.71 -21.99 -18.65
N CYS A 561 -27.13 -21.23 -17.72
CA CYS A 561 -27.39 -19.79 -17.59
C CYS A 561 -26.18 -18.90 -17.95
N ASN A 562 -25.07 -19.49 -18.41
CA ASN A 562 -23.84 -18.80 -18.80
C ASN A 562 -23.16 -17.94 -17.70
N THR A 563 -23.62 -18.04 -16.45
CA THR A 563 -23.00 -17.36 -15.32
C THR A 563 -21.55 -17.82 -15.15
N PRO A 564 -20.56 -16.89 -15.08
CA PRO A 564 -19.17 -17.25 -14.88
C PRO A 564 -18.94 -17.66 -13.42
N ALA A 565 -18.21 -18.75 -13.23
CA ALA A 565 -17.84 -19.28 -11.94
C ALA A 565 -16.38 -19.75 -11.92
N SER A 566 -15.81 -19.77 -10.72
CA SER A 566 -14.51 -20.41 -10.51
C SER A 566 -14.63 -21.90 -10.85
N ILE A 567 -13.59 -22.46 -11.47
CA ILE A 567 -13.52 -23.91 -11.74
C ILE A 567 -13.59 -24.78 -10.47
N ARG A 568 -13.41 -24.19 -9.28
CA ARG A 568 -13.60 -24.85 -7.98
C ARG A 568 -15.06 -25.08 -7.61
N GLU A 569 -16.02 -24.35 -8.20
CA GLU A 569 -17.43 -24.47 -7.85
C GLU A 569 -18.04 -25.79 -8.33
N GLU A 570 -18.84 -26.45 -7.49
CA GLU A 570 -19.53 -27.70 -7.83
C GLU A 570 -20.94 -27.45 -8.36
N VAL A 571 -21.58 -26.35 -7.97
CA VAL A 571 -22.95 -25.98 -8.36
C VAL A 571 -23.01 -24.51 -8.78
N CYS A 572 -23.87 -24.19 -9.74
CA CYS A 572 -24.10 -22.83 -10.20
C CYS A 572 -24.62 -21.94 -9.07
N ARG A 573 -23.94 -20.80 -8.83
CA ARG A 573 -24.30 -19.81 -7.79
C ARG A 573 -25.56 -19.00 -8.10
N ASN A 574 -26.08 -19.08 -9.32
CA ASN A 574 -27.37 -18.49 -9.65
C ASN A 574 -28.48 -19.32 -8.98
N ARG A 575 -29.20 -18.69 -8.03
CA ARG A 575 -30.25 -19.33 -7.23
C ARG A 575 -31.37 -19.95 -8.08
N ASP A 576 -31.61 -19.41 -9.27
CA ASP A 576 -32.66 -19.87 -10.17
C ASP A 576 -32.20 -20.97 -11.13
N CYS A 577 -30.91 -21.32 -11.13
CA CYS A 577 -30.33 -22.30 -12.07
C CYS A 577 -30.03 -23.65 -11.41
N GLY A 578 -29.33 -23.67 -10.27
CA GLY A 578 -29.02 -24.90 -9.51
C GLY A 578 -28.24 -25.99 -10.27
N ALA A 579 -27.78 -25.76 -11.50
CA ALA A 579 -27.11 -26.76 -12.31
C ALA A 579 -25.73 -27.14 -11.75
N SER A 580 -25.42 -28.44 -11.73
CA SER A 580 -24.11 -28.94 -11.34
C SER A 580 -23.06 -28.65 -12.41
N TYR A 581 -21.87 -28.23 -11.98
CA TYR A 581 -20.72 -28.06 -12.86
C TYR A 581 -20.10 -29.43 -13.23
N PRO A 582 -19.30 -29.50 -14.31
CA PRO A 582 -18.64 -30.74 -14.74
C PRO A 582 -17.77 -31.37 -13.65
N SER A 583 -17.54 -32.69 -13.74
CA SER A 583 -16.69 -33.44 -12.81
C SER A 583 -15.26 -32.90 -12.75
N ILE A 584 -14.54 -33.19 -11.65
CA ILE A 584 -13.16 -32.76 -11.45
C ILE A 584 -12.25 -33.25 -12.60
N ALA A 585 -12.43 -34.49 -13.06
CA ALA A 585 -11.76 -35.02 -14.25
C ALA A 585 -11.98 -34.16 -15.51
N ALA A 586 -13.22 -33.74 -15.78
CA ALA A 586 -13.56 -32.90 -16.92
C ALA A 586 -12.96 -31.49 -16.79
N LYS A 587 -12.93 -30.94 -15.58
CA LYS A 587 -12.28 -29.65 -15.26
C LYS A 587 -10.77 -29.69 -15.51
N ILE A 588 -10.09 -30.76 -15.09
CA ILE A 588 -8.65 -30.97 -15.35
C ILE A 588 -8.39 -31.05 -16.86
N GLN A 589 -9.22 -31.79 -17.59
CA GLN A 589 -9.08 -31.92 -19.05
C GLN A 589 -9.24 -30.57 -19.77
N ALA A 590 -10.23 -29.77 -19.36
CA ALA A 590 -10.43 -28.43 -19.92
C ALA A 590 -9.21 -27.51 -19.69
N LEU A 591 -8.64 -27.52 -18.48
CA LEU A 591 -7.43 -26.75 -18.17
C LEU A 591 -6.21 -27.24 -18.97
N CYS A 592 -6.02 -28.55 -19.09
CA CYS A 592 -4.92 -29.11 -19.90
C CYS A 592 -5.02 -28.68 -21.36
N SER A 593 -6.22 -28.66 -21.94
CA SER A 593 -6.44 -28.17 -23.31
C SER A 593 -6.10 -26.68 -23.44
N ARG A 594 -6.48 -25.86 -22.46
CA ARG A 594 -6.13 -24.41 -22.44
C ARG A 594 -4.63 -24.19 -22.29
N ILE A 595 -3.94 -24.99 -21.48
CA ILE A 595 -2.47 -24.98 -21.33
C ILE A 595 -1.80 -25.34 -22.66
N ASN A 596 -2.25 -26.40 -23.33
CA ASN A 596 -1.68 -26.82 -24.61
C ASN A 596 -1.83 -25.75 -25.70
N VAL A 597 -2.97 -25.05 -25.74
CA VAL A 597 -3.19 -23.92 -26.65
C VAL A 597 -2.27 -22.75 -26.30
N ALA A 598 -2.15 -22.40 -25.01
CA ALA A 598 -1.24 -21.34 -24.55
C ALA A 598 0.23 -21.64 -24.87
N ASN A 599 0.67 -22.89 -24.71
CA ASN A 599 2.03 -23.31 -25.05
C ASN A 599 2.29 -23.23 -26.56
N LYS A 600 1.32 -23.60 -27.40
CA LYS A 600 1.44 -23.44 -28.86
C LYS A 600 1.55 -21.97 -29.28
N LEU A 601 0.77 -21.09 -28.65
CA LEU A 601 0.83 -19.64 -28.89
C LEU A 601 2.12 -18.98 -28.37
N ALA A 602 2.80 -19.58 -27.40
CA ALA A 602 4.07 -19.08 -26.88
C ALA A 602 5.29 -19.55 -27.72
N ALA A 603 5.12 -20.62 -28.50
CA ALA A 603 6.16 -21.19 -29.36
C ALA A 603 6.12 -20.67 -30.81
N ALA A 604 4.98 -20.09 -31.22
CA ALA A 604 4.80 -19.37 -32.49
C ALA A 604 5.05 -17.86 -32.25
#